data_AF-A0A151WTE0-F1
#
_entry.id   AF-A0A151WTE0-F1
#
_cell.length_a   1.000
_cell.length_b   1.000
_cell.length_c   1.000
_cell.angle_alpha   90.00
_cell.angle_beta   90.00
_cell.angle_gamma   90.00
#
_symmetry.space_group_name_H-M   'P 1'
#
loop_
_entity.id
_entity.type
_entity.pdbx_description
1 polymer ?
#
loop_
_entity_poly.entity_id
_entity_poly.type
_entity_poly.pdbx_seq_one_letter_code
_entity_poly.pdbx_strand_id
1 'polypeptide(L)' 'MFTMAITKEHIQFFVHFAFHLKKNAAEATAMICAAYGENAVSHATSFYRQGIRKLPKIWQKVVDTNGEYFAD' A
#
# COMPACT_ATOMS: atom_id res chain seq x y z
N MET A 1 -1.17 -17.19 -21.77
CA MET A 1 -1.33 -16.09 -20.80
C MET A 1 -0.79 -16.60 -19.47
N PHE A 2 0.39 -16.14 -19.05
CA PHE A 2 1.01 -16.60 -17.80
C PHE A 2 0.31 -15.87 -16.65
N THR A 3 -0.56 -16.55 -15.91
CA THR A 3 -1.13 -16.03 -14.66
C THR A 3 -0.04 -16.11 -13.59
N MET A 4 0.82 -15.09 -13.52
CA MET A 4 1.64 -14.91 -12.31
C MET A 4 0.69 -14.62 -11.16
N ALA A 5 0.67 -15.50 -10.16
CA ALA A 5 -0.09 -15.26 -8.94
C ALA A 5 0.36 -13.92 -8.34
N ILE A 6 -0.59 -13.01 -8.15
CA ILE A 6 -0.33 -11.72 -7.50
C ILE A 6 0.03 -12.04 -6.05
N THR A 7 1.25 -11.72 -5.64
CA THR A 7 1.68 -11.85 -4.25
C THR A 7 1.58 -10.49 -3.55
N LYS A 8 1.54 -10.50 -2.22
CA LYS A 8 1.45 -9.29 -1.39
C LYS A 8 2.62 -8.33 -1.66
N GLU A 9 3.79 -8.88 -1.92
CA GLU A 9 5.03 -8.16 -2.19
C GLU A 9 4.93 -7.36 -3.50
N HIS A 10 4.32 -7.93 -4.55
CA HIS A 10 4.08 -7.22 -5.81
C HIS A 10 3.13 -6.02 -5.61
N ILE A 11 2.06 -6.20 -4.84
CA ILE A 11 1.14 -5.09 -4.52
C ILE A 11 1.90 -4.01 -3.75
N GLN A 12 2.67 -4.37 -2.71
CA GLN A 12 3.45 -3.43 -1.93
C GLN A 12 4.46 -2.64 -2.78
N PHE A 13 5.17 -3.32 -3.69
CA PHE A 13 6.10 -2.68 -4.62
C PHE A 13 5.40 -1.63 -5.47
N PHE A 14 4.28 -1.99 -6.12
CA PHE A 14 3.53 -1.06 -6.96
C PHE A 14 2.97 0.13 -6.18
N VAL A 15 2.49 -0.10 -4.96
CA VAL A 15 2.02 0.98 -4.08
C VAL A 15 3.15 1.93 -3.70
N HIS A 16 4.31 1.39 -3.34
CA HIS A 16 5.49 2.20 -2.99
C HIS A 16 6.00 2.98 -4.21
N PHE A 17 6.05 2.34 -5.38
CA PHE A 17 6.39 2.98 -6.65
C PHE A 17 5.43 4.12 -6.99
N ALA A 18 4.12 3.89 -6.89
CA ALA A 18 3.11 4.92 -7.12
C ALA A 18 3.25 6.11 -6.15
N PHE A 19 3.58 5.86 -4.88
CA PHE A 19 3.86 6.92 -3.92
C PHE A 19 5.06 7.79 -4.32
N HIS A 20 6.15 7.19 -4.81
CA HIS A 20 7.30 7.94 -5.33
C HIS A 20 6.96 8.77 -6.56
N LEU A 21 6.02 8.31 -7.39
CA LEU A 21 5.46 9.06 -8.51
C LEU A 21 4.44 10.14 -8.10
N LYS A 22 4.26 10.39 -6.79
CA LYS A 22 3.26 11.32 -6.23
C LYS A 22 1.82 10.99 -6.63
N LYS A 23 1.55 9.73 -6.98
CA LYS A 23 0.22 9.23 -7.33
C LYS A 23 -0.63 9.00 -6.10
N ASN A 24 -1.92 9.27 -6.22
CA ASN A 24 -2.88 8.97 -5.16
C ASN A 24 -3.33 7.50 -5.19
N ALA A 25 -4.11 7.10 -4.18
CA ALA A 25 -4.54 5.70 -4.04
C ALA A 25 -5.37 5.17 -5.23
N ALA A 26 -6.22 6.02 -5.83
CA ALA A 26 -7.03 5.61 -6.98
C ALA A 26 -6.15 5.40 -8.22
N GLU A 27 -5.18 6.28 -8.44
CA GLU A 27 -4.21 6.14 -9.52
C GLU A 27 -3.32 4.90 -9.34
N ALA A 28 -2.84 4.63 -8.12
CA ALA A 28 -2.07 3.42 -7.82
C ALA A 28 -2.90 2.14 -8.07
N THR A 29 -4.17 2.15 -7.67
CA THR A 29 -5.11 1.04 -7.93
C THR A 29 -5.28 0.82 -9.44
N ALA A 30 -5.48 1.90 -10.21
CA ALA A 30 -5.59 1.82 -11.66
C ALA A 30 -4.31 1.24 -12.31
N MET A 31 -3.13 1.66 -11.85
CA MET A 31 -1.85 1.11 -12.34
C MET A 31 -1.71 -0.39 -12.06
N ILE A 32 -2.09 -0.85 -10.86
CA ILE A 32 -2.03 -2.27 -10.49
C ILE A 32 -3.03 -3.09 -11.32
N CYS A 33 -4.28 -2.60 -11.47
CA CYS A 33 -5.29 -3.26 -12.29
C CYS A 33 -4.89 -3.29 -13.78
N ALA A 34 -4.23 -2.26 -14.29
CA ALA A 34 -3.71 -2.26 -15.66
C ALA A 34 -2.59 -3.30 -15.87
N ALA A 35 -1.74 -3.53 -14.86
CA ALA A 35 -0.63 -4.48 -14.94
C ALA A 35 -1.05 -5.94 -14.74
N TYR A 36 -2.01 -6.19 -13.84
CA TYR A 36 -2.36 -7.55 -13.39
C TYR A 36 -3.79 -8.00 -13.71
N GLY A 37 -4.62 -7.11 -14.30
CA GLY A 37 -6.00 -7.39 -14.67
C GLY A 37 -7.03 -6.66 -13.79
N GLU A 38 -8.23 -6.48 -14.33
CA GLU A 38 -9.37 -5.92 -13.58
C GLU A 38 -9.61 -6.74 -12.29
N ASN A 39 -9.80 -6.04 -11.18
CA ASN A 39 -9.97 -6.60 -9.83
C ASN A 39 -8.71 -7.20 -9.17
N ALA A 40 -7.51 -6.98 -9.72
CA ALA A 40 -6.24 -7.35 -9.07
C ALA A 40 -6.12 -6.80 -7.64
N VAL A 41 -6.66 -5.60 -7.41
CA VAL A 41 -6.82 -4.99 -6.10
C VAL A 41 -8.18 -4.30 -6.03
N SER A 42 -8.84 -4.39 -4.88
CA SER A 42 -10.07 -3.61 -4.67
C SER A 42 -9.72 -2.15 -4.40
N HIS A 43 -10.61 -1.23 -4.77
CA HIS A 43 -10.57 0.18 -4.38
C HIS A 43 -10.74 0.41 -2.87
N ALA A 44 -10.34 -0.55 -2.03
CA ALA A 44 -10.42 -0.48 -0.57
C ALA A 44 -9.56 0.69 -0.10
N THR A 45 -10.20 1.85 -0.07
CA THR A 45 -9.67 3.12 0.40
C THR A 45 -9.22 2.97 1.85
N SER A 46 -9.74 1.99 2.58
CA SER A 46 -9.30 1.59 3.91
C SER A 46 -7.86 1.09 3.94
N PHE A 47 -7.35 0.35 2.96
CA PHE A 47 -5.95 -0.10 2.97
C PHE A 47 -4.98 1.09 2.90
N TYR A 48 -5.23 2.04 2.00
CA TYR A 48 -4.41 3.24 1.86
C TYR A 48 -4.65 4.26 2.98
N ARG A 49 -5.90 4.47 3.40
CA ARG A 49 -6.27 5.46 4.43
C ARG A 49 -5.92 4.98 5.84
N GLN A 50 -6.13 3.70 6.14
CA GLN A 50 -5.92 3.13 7.45
C GLN A 50 -4.54 2.49 7.60
N GLY A 51 -3.95 1.95 6.53
CA GLY A 51 -2.59 1.43 6.52
C GLY A 51 -1.58 2.51 6.13
N ILE A 52 -1.41 2.72 4.82
CA ILE A 52 -0.27 3.48 4.26
C ILE A 52 -0.19 4.92 4.77
N ARG A 53 -1.29 5.68 4.76
CA ARG A 53 -1.30 7.08 5.21
C ARG A 53 -1.04 7.25 6.70
N LYS A 54 -1.25 6.20 7.51
CA LYS A 54 -0.96 6.26 8.95
C LYS A 54 0.50 5.94 9.28
N LEU A 55 1.26 5.35 8.35
CA LEU A 55 2.64 4.95 8.57
C LEU A 55 3.54 6.07 9.12
N PRO A 56 3.52 7.32 8.59
CA PRO A 56 4.36 8.38 9.16
C PRO A 56 4.05 8.67 10.63
N LYS A 57 2.76 8.66 11.00
CA LYS A 57 2.32 8.87 12.38
C LYS A 57 2.73 7.70 13.29
N ILE A 58 2.65 6.47 12.77
CA ILE A 58 3.06 5.26 13.49
C ILE A 58 4.57 5.27 13.72
N TRP A 59 5.37 5.59 12.70
CA TRP A 59 6.84 5.67 12.81
C TRP A 59 7.29 6.74 13.80
N GLN A 60 6.65 7.92 13.80
CA GLN A 60 6.93 8.93 14.80
C GLN A 60 6.67 8.40 16.21
N LYS A 61 5.56 7.69 16.40
CA LYS A 61 5.23 7.09 17.68
C LYS A 61 6.27 6.05 18.12
N VAL A 62 6.84 5.26 17.19
CA VAL A 62 7.91 4.28 17.51
C VAL A 62 9.17 4.99 18.00
N VAL A 63 9.53 6.10 17.35
CA VAL A 63 10.67 6.93 17.76
C VAL A 63 10.43 7.49 19.16
N ASP A 64 9.24 8.04 19.40
CA ASP A 64 8.87 8.65 20.67
C ASP A 64 8.80 7.63 21.81
N THR A 65 8.45 6.36 21.53
CA THR A 65 8.38 5.26 22.50
C THR A 65 9.66 4.42 22.56
N ASN A 66 10.76 4.87 21.96
CA ASN A 66 12.04 4.15 21.90
C ASN A 66 11.89 2.69 21.44
N GLY A 67 11.00 2.44 20.49
CA GLY A 67 10.80 1.11 19.92
C GLY A 67 9.80 0.20 20.65
N GLU A 68 9.12 0.67 21.70
CA GLU A 68 8.09 -0.14 22.37
C GLU A 68 6.91 -0.45 21.43
N TYR A 69 6.39 -1.68 21.52
CA TYR A 69 5.23 -2.12 20.77
C TYR A 69 3.97 -1.39 21.25
N PHE A 70 3.09 -1.02 20.31
CA PHE A 70 1.78 -0.48 20.63
C PHE A 70 0.82 -1.61 20.97
N ALA A 71 0.04 -1.48 22.04
CA ALA A 71 -1.11 -2.35 22.27
C ALA A 71 -2.19 -2.09 21.20
N ASP A 72 -2.86 -3.16 20.75
CA ASP A 72 -3.99 -3.14 19.79
C ASP A 72 -5.17 -2.27 20.26
#